data_AF-A0A260YP78-F1
#
_entry.id   AF-A0A260YP78-F1
#
_cell.length_a   1.000
_cell.length_b   1.000
_cell.length_c   1.000
_cell.angle_alpha   90.00
_cell.angle_beta   90.00
_cell.angle_gamma   90.00
#
_symmetry.space_group_name_H-M   'P 1'
#
loop_
_entity.id
_entity.type
_entity.pdbx_description
1 polymer ?
#
loop_
_entity_poly.entity_id
_entity_poly.type
_entity_poly.pdbx_seq_one_letter_code
_entity_poly.pdbx_strand_id
1 'polypeptide(L)'
;MRLRHKDRKEELIVDLLMPRRSLYRLGGPGRYEFTHEVLGESESCWEGEKVPRNRRISIICRDLPKVTNRAKEEEIQLKPIPEEN
;
A
#
# COMPACT_ATOMS: atom_id res chain seq x y z
N MET A 1 4.89 0.02 11.21
CA MET A 1 4.33 0.47 9.92
C MET A 1 3.42 1.62 10.24
N ARG A 2 3.55 2.75 9.56
CA ARG A 2 2.72 3.92 9.80
C ARG A 2 1.69 4.05 8.69
N LEU A 3 0.46 4.36 9.06
CA LEU A 3 -0.62 4.69 8.14
C LEU A 3 -0.94 6.17 8.26
N ARG A 4 -1.13 6.85 7.13
CA ARG A 4 -1.55 8.26 7.08
C ARG A 4 -2.74 8.42 6.15
N HIS A 5 -3.79 9.11 6.62
CA HIS A 5 -4.95 9.37 5.76
C HIS A 5 -4.54 10.24 4.57
N LYS A 6 -5.00 9.90 3.36
CA LYS A 6 -4.58 10.56 2.12
C LYS A 6 -4.85 12.08 2.12
N ASP A 7 -5.98 12.51 2.71
CA ASP A 7 -6.41 13.92 2.76
C ASP A 7 -6.14 14.61 4.10
N ARG A 8 -5.95 13.85 5.20
CA ARG A 8 -5.84 14.37 6.58
C ARG A 8 -4.56 13.85 7.23
N LYS A 9 -3.43 14.08 6.55
CA LYS A 9 -2.13 13.42 6.81
C LYS A 9 -1.54 13.68 8.20
N GLU A 10 -1.83 14.84 8.77
CA GLU A 10 -1.29 15.26 10.08
C GLU A 10 -2.23 14.93 11.24
N GLU A 11 -3.51 14.69 10.96
CA GLU A 11 -4.53 14.46 11.99
C GLU A 11 -4.82 12.97 12.18
N LEU A 12 -4.79 12.20 11.08
CA LEU A 12 -5.16 10.79 11.07
C LEU A 12 -3.93 9.94 10.76
N ILE A 13 -3.17 9.66 11.81
CA ILE A 13 -1.97 8.84 11.80
C ILE A 13 -2.18 7.63 12.71
N VAL A 14 -1.86 6.45 12.21
CA VAL A 14 -1.91 5.21 12.98
C VAL A 14 -0.60 4.46 12.83
N ASP A 15 0.07 4.18 13.95
CA ASP A 15 1.21 3.29 13.96
C ASP A 15 0.76 1.85 14.27
N LEU A 16 1.34 0.89 13.54
CA LEU A 16 1.15 -0.54 13.73
C LEU A 16 2.50 -1.20 14.07
N LEU A 17 2.60 -1.79 15.27
CA LEU A 17 3.74 -2.63 15.64
C LEU A 17 3.68 -3.94 14.84
N MET A 18 4.79 -4.31 14.20
CA MET A 18 4.88 -5.48 13.34
C MET A 18 5.94 -6.47 13.83
N PRO A 19 5.68 -7.21 14.94
CA PRO A 19 6.61 -8.20 15.46
C PRO A 19 6.92 -9.29 14.43
N ARG A 20 7.99 -10.06 14.69
CA ARG A 20 8.30 -11.24 13.88
C ARG A 20 7.12 -12.22 13.89
N ARG A 21 6.76 -12.73 12.72
CA ARG A 21 5.64 -13.67 12.50
C ARG A 21 4.24 -13.09 12.80
N SER A 22 4.09 -11.76 12.85
CA SER A 22 2.76 -11.16 12.86
C SER A 22 2.15 -11.09 11.46
N LEU A 23 0.82 -11.17 11.41
CA LEU A 23 0.02 -10.93 10.21
C LEU A 23 -0.70 -9.58 10.38
N TYR A 24 -0.65 -8.75 9.34
CA TYR A 24 -1.49 -7.57 9.24
C TYR A 24 -2.44 -7.71 8.04
N ARG A 25 -3.62 -7.11 8.12
CA ARG A 25 -4.60 -7.09 7.04
C ARG A 25 -5.10 -5.66 6.85
N LEU A 26 -4.81 -5.07 5.68
CA LEU A 26 -5.39 -3.79 5.26
C LEU A 26 -6.53 -4.07 4.29
N GLY A 27 -7.74 -3.68 4.68
CA GLY A 27 -8.96 -3.77 3.87
C GLY A 27 -9.83 -2.54 4.07
N GLY A 28 -10.83 -2.36 3.20
CA GLY A 28 -11.75 -1.22 3.28
C GLY A 28 -10.99 0.12 3.36
N PRO A 29 -11.36 1.03 4.28
CA PRO A 29 -10.70 2.32 4.41
C PRO A 29 -9.17 2.23 4.60
N GLY A 30 -8.68 1.24 5.36
CA GLY A 30 -7.24 1.07 5.59
C GLY A 30 -6.43 0.76 4.33
N ARG A 31 -7.07 0.26 3.26
CA ARG A 31 -6.43 0.00 1.96
C ARG A 31 -6.55 1.17 0.99
N TYR A 32 -7.65 1.91 1.04
CA TYR A 32 -8.00 2.90 0.00
C TYR A 32 -7.85 4.35 0.46
N GLU A 33 -8.03 4.61 1.75
CA GLU A 33 -8.02 5.97 2.32
C GLU A 33 -6.70 6.30 3.04
N PHE A 34 -5.84 5.31 3.26
CA PHE A 34 -4.57 5.47 3.96
C PHE A 34 -3.39 5.05 3.09
N THR A 35 -2.33 5.86 3.09
CA THR A 35 -0.99 5.42 2.68
C THR A 35 -0.37 4.61 3.80
N HIS A 36 0.52 3.67 3.48
CA HIS A 36 1.26 2.87 4.46
C HIS A 36 2.76 2.94 4.19
N GLU A 37 3.56 3.07 5.25
CA GLU A 37 5.02 3.18 5.16
C GLU A 37 5.74 2.30 6.19
N VAL A 38 6.91 1.79 5.80
CA VAL A 38 7.84 1.10 6.69
C VAL A 38 8.90 2.10 7.13
N LEU A 39 8.81 2.54 8.39
CA LEU A 39 9.65 3.59 8.97
C LEU A 39 11.14 3.23 8.95
N GLY A 40 12.00 4.24 8.73
CA GLY A 40 13.46 4.11 8.80
C GLY A 40 13.98 3.88 10.23
N GLU A 41 15.27 3.57 10.39
CA GLU A 41 15.90 3.31 11.70
C GLU A 41 15.76 4.49 12.68
N SER A 42 15.79 5.73 12.18
CA SER A 42 15.65 6.94 12.99
C SER A 42 14.23 7.19 13.50
N GLU A 43 13.22 6.72 12.76
CA GLU A 43 11.80 6.99 13.03
C GLU A 43 11.07 5.78 13.61
N SER A 44 11.72 4.61 13.64
CA SER A 44 11.17 3.34 14.10
C SER A 44 11.07 3.33 15.63
N CYS A 45 10.03 3.98 16.16
CA CYS A 45 9.71 4.01 17.58
C CYS A 45 8.29 3.48 17.83
N TRP A 46 8.07 2.87 18.99
CA TRP A 46 6.78 2.39 19.47
C TRP A 46 6.65 2.71 20.95
N GLU A 47 5.61 3.46 21.33
CA GLU A 47 5.37 3.87 22.73
C GLU A 47 6.58 4.57 23.39
N GLY A 48 7.33 5.35 22.60
CA GLY A 48 8.54 6.06 23.05
C GLY A 48 9.81 5.22 23.00
N GLU A 49 9.69 3.90 22.84
CA GLU A 49 10.83 2.98 22.75
C GLU A 49 11.28 2.78 21.31
N LYS A 50 12.58 2.73 21.09
CA LYS A 50 13.13 2.47 19.76
C LYS A 50 12.91 1.01 19.38
N VAL A 51 12.36 0.77 18.19
CA VAL A 51 12.20 -0.57 17.60
C VAL A 51 13.36 -0.81 16.64
N PRO A 52 14.37 -1.63 17.02
CA PRO A 52 15.57 -1.83 16.20
C PRO A 52 15.24 -2.47 14.85
N ARG A 53 15.84 -1.97 13.77
CA ARG A 53 15.67 -2.56 12.45
C ARG A 53 16.80 -3.53 12.11
N ASN A 54 16.41 -4.63 11.49
CA ASN A 54 17.30 -5.60 10.87
C ASN A 54 16.74 -5.99 9.50
N ARG A 55 17.44 -6.90 8.81
CA ARG A 55 16.91 -7.50 7.57
C ARG A 55 15.60 -8.24 7.87
N ARG A 56 14.49 -7.68 7.41
CA ARG A 56 13.14 -8.22 7.58
C ARG A 56 12.60 -8.71 6.23
N ILE A 57 12.00 -9.90 6.24
CA ILE A 57 11.26 -10.45 5.10
C ILE A 57 9.77 -10.37 5.44
N SER A 58 8.97 -9.84 4.52
CA SER A 58 7.51 -9.93 4.56
C SER A 58 6.99 -10.74 3.39
N ILE A 59 5.99 -11.57 3.65
CA ILE A 59 5.18 -12.21 2.63
C ILE A 59 3.91 -11.37 2.52
N ILE A 60 3.59 -10.87 1.33
CA ILE A 60 2.44 -9.99 1.08
C ILE A 60 1.49 -10.73 0.16
N CYS A 61 0.32 -11.08 0.69
CA CYS A 61 -0.80 -11.61 -0.09
C CYS A 61 -1.71 -10.46 -0.51
N ARG A 62 -2.24 -10.50 -1.73
CA ARG A 62 -3.18 -9.50 -2.25
C ARG A 62 -4.36 -10.19 -2.92
N ASP A 63 -5.54 -9.61 -2.73
CA ASP A 63 -6.73 -10.01 -3.47
C ASP A 63 -6.61 -9.56 -4.93
N LEU A 64 -7.19 -10.34 -5.84
CA LEU A 64 -7.43 -9.91 -7.21
C LEU A 64 -8.41 -8.72 -7.22
N PRO A 65 -8.24 -7.74 -8.12
CA PRO A 65 -9.23 -6.69 -8.31
C PRO A 65 -10.61 -7.28 -8.59
N LYS A 66 -11.65 -6.73 -7.95
CA LYS A 66 -13.05 -7.11 -8.25
C LYS A 66 -13.32 -6.89 -9.74
N VAL A 67 -14.07 -7.81 -10.36
CA VAL A 67 -14.38 -7.76 -11.79
C VAL A 67 -15.07 -6.44 -12.17
N THR A 68 -15.90 -5.90 -11.28
CA THR A 68 -16.57 -4.59 -11.43
C THR A 68 -15.61 -3.40 -11.52
N ASN A 69 -14.37 -3.57 -11.06
CA ASN A 69 -13.31 -2.55 -11.06
C ASN A 69 -12.27 -2.81 -12.14
N ARG A 70 -12.42 -3.87 -12.94
CA ARG A 70 -11.73 -3.92 -14.22
C ARG A 70 -12.32 -2.75 -15.00
N ALA A 71 -11.47 -1.84 -15.47
CA ALA A 71 -11.90 -0.91 -16.49
C ALA A 71 -12.64 -1.73 -17.55
N LYS A 72 -13.73 -1.20 -18.13
CA LYS A 72 -14.11 -1.68 -19.46
C LYS A 72 -12.79 -1.67 -20.23
N GLU A 73 -12.30 -2.84 -20.61
CA GLU A 73 -11.21 -2.93 -21.57
C GLU A 73 -11.80 -2.24 -22.80
N GLU A 74 -11.60 -0.93 -22.91
CA GLU A 74 -11.75 -0.25 -24.18
C GLU A 74 -10.77 -1.01 -25.06
N GLU A 75 -11.31 -1.84 -25.95
CA GLU A 75 -10.57 -2.48 -27.02
C GLU A 75 -9.55 -1.45 -27.51
N ILE A 76 -8.26 -1.78 -27.37
CA ILE A 76 -7.21 -0.94 -27.89
C ILE A 76 -7.48 -0.83 -29.37
N GLN A 77 -8.12 0.26 -29.81
CA GLN A 77 -8.35 0.51 -31.22
C GLN A 77 -6.99 0.81 -31.85
N LEU A 78 -6.36 -0.25 -32.37
CA LEU A 78 -5.17 -0.13 -33.18
C LEU A 78 -5.53 0.75 -34.37
N LYS A 79 -4.84 1.89 -34.51
CA LYS A 79 -4.96 2.71 -35.71
C LYS A 79 -4.51 1.87 -36.91
N PRO A 80 -5.26 1.88 -38.02
CA PRO A 80 -4.84 1.18 -39.23
C PRO A 80 -3.47 1.70 -39.68
N ILE A 81 -2.63 0.78 -40.16
CA ILE A 81 -1.32 1.11 -40.72
C ILE A 81 -1.57 1.95 -41.99
N PRO A 82 -0.96 3.14 -42.13
CA PRO A 82 -1.10 3.93 -43.34
C PRO A 82 -0.56 3.15 -44.54
N GLU A 83 -1.33 3.08 -45.62
CA GLU A 83 -0.81 2.56 -46.89
C GLU A 83 0.18 3.58 -47.47
N GLU A 84 1.42 3.13 -47.72
CA GLU A 84 2.45 3.93 -48.40
C GLU A 84 1.99 4.20 -49.84
N ASN A 85 1.84 5.49 -50.19
CA ASN A 85 1.70 5.97 -51.58
C ASN A 85 3.07 6.36 -52.14
#